data_AF-A0A0D2VXF4-F1
#
_entry.id   AF-A0A0D2VXF4-F1
#
_cell.length_a   1.000
_cell.length_b   1.000
_cell.length_c   1.000
_cell.angle_alpha   90.00
_cell.angle_beta   90.00
_cell.angle_gamma   90.00
#
_symmetry.space_group_name_H-M   'P 1'
#
loop_
_entity.id
_entity.type
_entity.pdbx_description
1 polymer ?
#
loop_
_entity_poly.entity_id
_entity_poly.type
_entity_poly.pdbx_seq_one_letter_code
_entity_poly.pdbx_strand_id
1 'polypeptide(L)'
;IVLSGFAAADEQLRLTTMVFKNIFPDIDINTVKLSSCQRIVLLNYNKDTKLIDFRHYSIRLQPVGVSRRIRKFVQNHQVPDLRNLQDVSDFVLAGYGSESEADEEAAIVTLTSDLSRVNRASTKSAVKLQEIGPRMTLQLTKIEGGLCSGEVMFSEYGNGGNKKEPGNKGNEKEDSENDGQMEDSDEDDEADNKKDMEESEED
;
A
#
# COMPACT_ATOMS: atom_id res chain seq x y z
N ILE A 1 3.34 -0.71 -9.39
CA ILE A 1 2.32 -0.22 -8.43
C ILE A 1 1.98 1.23 -8.76
N VAL A 2 0.74 1.66 -8.58
CA VAL A 2 0.33 3.07 -8.72
C VAL A 2 -0.19 3.56 -7.38
N LEU A 3 0.37 4.69 -6.94
CA LEU A 3 0.01 5.35 -5.68
C LEU A 3 -0.67 6.67 -6.01
N SER A 4 -1.95 6.79 -5.68
CA SER A 4 -2.76 8.00 -5.87
C SER A 4 -3.07 8.63 -4.52
N GLY A 5 -2.91 9.95 -4.42
CA GLY A 5 -3.24 10.70 -3.19
C GLY A 5 -2.19 10.64 -2.07
N PHE A 6 -1.10 9.89 -2.23
CA PHE A 6 -0.02 9.73 -1.23
C PHE A 6 0.94 10.94 -1.10
N ALA A 7 0.52 12.14 -1.52
CA ALA A 7 1.41 13.30 -1.59
C ALA A 7 1.62 13.97 -0.21
N ALA A 8 2.84 13.77 0.32
CA ALA A 8 3.69 14.66 1.13
C ALA A 8 3.13 15.40 2.37
N ALA A 9 1.94 15.09 2.88
CA ALA A 9 1.42 15.78 4.05
C ALA A 9 2.00 15.24 5.38
N ASP A 10 2.05 13.90 5.54
CA ASP A 10 2.35 13.27 6.84
C ASP A 10 3.47 12.25 6.76
N GLU A 11 4.35 12.24 7.78
CA GLU A 11 5.46 11.27 7.91
C GLU A 11 4.97 9.82 7.94
N GLN A 12 3.81 9.59 8.56
CA GLN A 12 3.12 8.31 8.64
C GLN A 12 2.75 7.76 7.25
N LEU A 13 2.29 8.65 6.36
CA LEU A 13 1.91 8.29 5.00
C LEU A 13 3.14 8.01 4.14
N ARG A 14 4.26 8.70 4.40
CA ARG A 14 5.55 8.41 3.77
C ARG A 14 6.06 7.02 4.14
N LEU A 15 6.00 6.65 5.41
CA LEU A 15 6.41 5.31 5.85
C LEU A 15 5.50 4.23 5.24
N THR A 16 4.18 4.44 5.27
CA THR A 16 3.20 3.55 4.63
C THR A 16 3.52 3.37 3.14
N THR A 17 3.85 4.46 2.44
CA THR A 17 4.28 4.43 1.04
C THR A 17 5.56 3.63 0.84
N MET A 18 6.56 3.77 1.72
CA MET A 18 7.79 2.97 1.67
C MET A 18 7.52 1.48 1.85
N VAL A 19 6.65 1.11 2.80
CA VAL A 19 6.25 -0.29 3.00
C VAL A 19 5.63 -0.85 1.72
N PHE A 20 4.66 -0.16 1.13
CA PHE A 20 4.03 -0.63 -0.11
C PHE A 20 4.98 -0.67 -1.29
N LYS A 21 5.96 0.23 -1.39
CA LYS A 21 7.00 0.15 -2.42
C LYS A 21 7.89 -1.07 -2.22
N ASN A 22 8.36 -1.31 -1.01
CA ASN A 22 9.28 -2.41 -0.68
C ASN A 22 8.64 -3.80 -0.73
N ILE A 23 7.31 -3.92 -0.66
CA ILE A 23 6.60 -5.19 -0.86
C ILE A 23 6.70 -5.66 -2.33
N PHE A 24 6.88 -4.74 -3.28
CA PHE A 24 6.99 -5.08 -4.70
C PHE A 24 8.43 -4.87 -5.18
N PRO A 25 8.90 -5.65 -6.17
CA PRO A 25 10.20 -5.41 -6.77
C PRO A 25 10.22 -4.02 -7.43
N ASP A 26 11.35 -3.33 -7.29
CA ASP A 26 11.58 -2.07 -7.97
C ASP A 26 11.55 -2.26 -9.50
N ILE A 27 10.97 -1.27 -10.19
CA ILE A 27 10.72 -1.31 -11.63
C ILE A 27 11.54 -0.20 -12.29
N ASP A 28 12.57 -0.60 -13.02
CA ASP A 28 13.36 0.29 -13.86
C ASP A 28 12.74 0.45 -15.25
N ILE A 29 12.41 1.69 -15.60
CA ILE A 29 11.71 2.01 -16.87
C ILE A 29 12.52 1.58 -18.11
N ASN A 30 13.85 1.59 -18.00
CA ASN A 30 14.74 1.32 -19.13
C ASN A 30 14.98 -0.18 -19.39
N THR A 31 14.85 -1.03 -18.37
CA THR A 31 15.23 -2.45 -18.45
C THR A 31 14.03 -3.39 -18.43
N VAL A 32 12.88 -2.91 -17.95
CA VAL A 32 11.70 -3.75 -17.73
C VAL A 32 11.02 -4.12 -19.04
N LYS A 33 10.72 -5.42 -19.17
CA LYS A 33 9.97 -5.94 -20.31
C LYS A 33 8.49 -5.62 -20.15
N LEU A 34 7.94 -4.84 -21.08
CA LEU A 34 6.50 -4.51 -21.12
C LEU A 34 5.61 -5.76 -21.20
N SER A 35 6.11 -6.87 -21.76
CA SER A 35 5.39 -8.15 -21.82
C SER A 35 5.09 -8.75 -20.43
N SER A 36 5.92 -8.48 -19.41
CA SER A 36 5.69 -8.93 -18.03
C SER A 36 4.76 -8.00 -17.24
N CYS A 37 4.59 -6.75 -17.67
CA CYS A 37 3.75 -5.75 -17.00
C CYS A 37 2.26 -5.93 -17.35
N GLN A 38 1.66 -7.05 -16.94
CA GLN A 38 0.27 -7.37 -17.25
C GLN A 38 -0.71 -7.03 -16.11
N ARG A 39 -0.19 -6.71 -14.91
CA ARG A 39 -0.97 -6.50 -13.70
C ARG A 39 -0.57 -5.19 -13.04
N ILE A 40 -1.56 -4.51 -12.48
CA ILE A 40 -1.39 -3.23 -11.81
C ILE A 40 -2.18 -3.22 -10.50
N VAL A 41 -1.49 -2.85 -9.42
CA VAL A 41 -2.11 -2.55 -8.14
C VAL A 41 -2.24 -1.04 -8.05
N LEU A 42 -3.47 -0.58 -7.83
CA LEU A 42 -3.82 0.80 -7.56
C LEU A 42 -4.09 0.93 -6.05
N LEU A 43 -3.35 1.82 -5.40
CA LEU A 43 -3.65 2.29 -4.06
C LEU A 43 -4.13 3.73 -4.16
N ASN A 44 -5.34 3.99 -3.66
CA ASN A 44 -5.91 5.32 -3.62
C ASN A 44 -6.11 5.75 -2.17
N TYR A 45 -5.40 6.80 -1.75
CA TYR A 45 -5.56 7.39 -0.43
C TYR A 45 -6.50 8.59 -0.50
N ASN A 46 -7.56 8.54 0.31
CA ASN A 46 -8.44 9.69 0.51
C ASN A 46 -8.07 10.41 1.81
N LYS A 47 -7.74 11.70 1.71
CA LYS A 47 -7.31 12.55 2.83
C LYS A 47 -8.43 12.79 3.85
N ASP A 48 -9.69 12.83 3.41
CA ASP A 48 -10.82 13.16 4.27
C ASP A 48 -11.23 11.97 5.14
N THR A 49 -11.23 10.77 4.56
CA THR A 49 -11.63 9.53 5.25
C THR A 49 -10.47 8.78 5.89
N LYS A 50 -9.22 9.13 5.56
CA LYS A 50 -7.99 8.40 5.93
C LYS A 50 -7.97 6.93 5.49
N LEU A 51 -8.79 6.58 4.49
CA LEU A 51 -8.89 5.23 3.96
C LEU A 51 -8.00 5.08 2.71
N ILE A 52 -7.40 3.90 2.59
CA ILE A 52 -6.61 3.45 1.45
C ILE A 52 -7.40 2.37 0.73
N ASP A 53 -7.90 2.68 -0.46
CA ASP A 53 -8.50 1.69 -1.33
C ASP A 53 -7.41 0.91 -2.07
N PHE A 54 -7.38 -0.40 -1.85
CA PHE A 54 -6.54 -1.34 -2.58
C PHE A 54 -7.37 -1.99 -3.69
N ARG A 55 -6.94 -1.79 -4.94
CA ARG A 55 -7.56 -2.40 -6.11
C ARG A 55 -6.53 -3.03 -7.02
N HIS A 56 -6.85 -4.20 -7.57
CA HIS A 56 -5.96 -4.94 -8.45
C HIS A 56 -6.62 -5.18 -9.81
N TYR A 57 -5.98 -4.63 -10.85
CA TYR A 57 -6.43 -4.72 -12.23
C TYR A 57 -5.44 -5.50 -13.10
N SER A 58 -5.98 -6.24 -14.06
CA SER A 58 -5.30 -6.69 -15.26
C SER A 58 -5.26 -5.59 -16.29
N ILE A 59 -4.16 -5.49 -17.02
CA ILE A 59 -4.04 -4.65 -18.20
C ILE A 59 -4.43 -5.49 -19.43
N ARG A 60 -5.41 -5.01 -20.19
CA ARG A 60 -5.84 -5.56 -21.47
C ARG A 60 -5.60 -4.52 -22.56
N LEU A 61 -4.90 -4.91 -23.61
CA LEU A 61 -4.65 -4.04 -24.75
C LEU A 61 -5.64 -4.34 -25.87
N GLN A 62 -6.32 -3.29 -26.33
CA GLN A 62 -7.29 -3.35 -27.40
C GLN A 62 -6.75 -2.59 -28.63
N PRO A 63 -6.52 -3.24 -29.78
CA PRO A 63 -6.04 -2.56 -30.98
C PRO A 63 -7.10 -1.57 -31.50
N VAL A 64 -6.67 -0.34 -31.78
CA VAL A 64 -7.52 0.74 -32.33
C VAL A 64 -7.48 0.69 -33.85
N GLY A 65 -8.60 0.97 -34.52
CA GLY A 65 -8.71 0.97 -35.99
C GLY A 65 -8.93 -0.40 -36.62
N VAL A 66 -9.29 -1.43 -35.82
CA VAL A 66 -9.61 -2.78 -36.29
C VAL A 66 -11.00 -3.16 -35.80
N SER A 67 -11.87 -3.60 -36.72
CA SER A 67 -13.25 -3.98 -36.37
C SER A 67 -13.30 -5.16 -35.38
N ARG A 68 -14.35 -5.21 -34.55
CA ARG A 68 -14.57 -6.26 -33.56
C ARG A 68 -14.59 -7.66 -34.19
N ARG A 69 -15.08 -7.79 -35.42
CA ARG A 69 -15.13 -9.07 -36.16
C ARG A 69 -13.73 -9.55 -36.53
N ILE A 70 -12.89 -8.66 -37.08
CA ILE A 70 -11.50 -8.98 -37.40
C ILE A 70 -10.74 -9.31 -36.11
N ARG A 71 -11.00 -8.58 -35.03
CA ARG A 71 -10.39 -8.86 -33.72
C ARG A 71 -10.75 -10.26 -33.22
N LYS A 72 -12.04 -10.64 -33.24
CA LYS A 72 -12.49 -12.00 -32.83
C LYS A 72 -11.91 -13.09 -33.73
N PHE A 73 -11.78 -12.83 -35.02
CA PHE A 73 -11.18 -13.78 -35.96
C PHE A 73 -9.68 -13.99 -35.68
N VAL A 74 -8.92 -12.92 -35.50
CA VAL A 74 -7.45 -13.00 -35.32
C VAL A 74 -7.06 -13.43 -33.91
N GLN A 75 -7.77 -12.98 -32.88
CA GLN A 75 -7.42 -13.27 -31.48
C GLN A 75 -8.07 -14.55 -30.96
N ASN A 76 -9.35 -14.79 -31.29
CA ASN A 76 -10.13 -15.90 -30.74
C ASN A 76 -10.33 -17.05 -31.75
N HIS A 77 -9.77 -16.94 -32.95
CA HIS A 77 -9.96 -17.91 -34.05
C HIS A 77 -11.43 -18.23 -34.34
N GLN A 78 -12.33 -17.29 -34.06
CA GLN A 78 -13.76 -17.47 -34.28
C GLN A 78 -14.06 -17.24 -35.76
N VAL A 79 -14.52 -18.30 -36.44
CA VAL A 79 -14.89 -18.22 -37.86
C VAL A 79 -16.16 -17.37 -38.02
N PRO A 80 -16.12 -16.27 -38.78
CA PRO A 80 -17.30 -15.45 -39.04
C PRO A 80 -18.26 -16.14 -40.01
N ASP A 81 -19.55 -15.78 -39.95
CA ASP A 81 -20.51 -16.18 -40.97
C ASP A 81 -20.29 -15.34 -42.24
N LEU A 82 -19.98 -16.04 -43.34
CA LEU A 82 -19.69 -15.44 -44.65
C LEU A 82 -20.86 -15.54 -45.63
N ARG A 83 -22.00 -16.12 -45.23
CA ARG A 83 -23.10 -16.45 -46.15
C ARG A 83 -23.67 -15.23 -46.88
N ASN A 84 -23.66 -14.06 -46.24
CA ASN A 84 -24.23 -12.82 -46.78
C ASN A 84 -23.18 -11.87 -47.38
N LEU A 85 -21.92 -12.28 -47.47
CA LEU A 85 -20.81 -11.44 -47.92
C LEU A 85 -20.35 -11.91 -49.30
N GLN A 86 -20.28 -11.01 -50.27
CA GLN A 86 -19.85 -11.36 -51.63
C GLN A 86 -18.32 -11.27 -51.78
N ASP A 87 -17.68 -10.35 -51.06
CA ASP A 87 -16.23 -10.14 -51.11
C ASP A 87 -15.61 -9.94 -49.70
N VAL A 88 -14.31 -10.12 -49.59
CA VAL A 88 -13.48 -9.84 -48.41
C VAL A 88 -13.58 -8.36 -48.03
N SER A 89 -13.69 -7.45 -49.01
CA SER A 89 -13.91 -6.03 -48.76
C SER A 89 -15.23 -5.77 -48.03
N ASP A 90 -16.29 -6.52 -48.34
CA ASP A 90 -17.57 -6.41 -47.64
C ASP A 90 -17.42 -6.81 -46.19
N PHE A 91 -16.61 -7.82 -45.88
CA PHE A 91 -16.37 -8.24 -44.50
C PHE A 91 -15.66 -7.16 -43.68
N VAL A 92 -14.67 -6.48 -44.28
CA VAL A 92 -13.91 -5.41 -43.63
C VAL A 92 -14.75 -4.14 -43.49
N LEU A 93 -15.53 -3.79 -44.52
CA LEU A 93 -16.31 -2.56 -44.58
C LEU A 93 -17.64 -2.66 -43.81
N ALA A 94 -18.31 -3.82 -43.81
CA ALA A 94 -19.60 -4.00 -43.11
C ALA A 94 -19.52 -3.89 -41.58
N GLY A 95 -18.31 -3.80 -41.01
CA GLY A 95 -18.09 -3.55 -39.59
C GLY A 95 -18.06 -2.07 -39.19
N TYR A 96 -17.93 -1.14 -40.13
CA TYR A 96 -17.65 0.29 -39.83
C TYR A 96 -18.88 1.07 -39.31
N GLY A 97 -20.11 0.58 -39.54
CA GLY A 97 -21.35 1.33 -39.29
C GLY A 97 -22.00 1.14 -37.92
N SER A 98 -21.48 0.26 -37.04
CA SER A 98 -22.15 -0.09 -35.77
C SER A 98 -21.22 -0.12 -34.55
N GLU A 99 -20.05 0.50 -34.66
CA GLU A 99 -19.04 0.52 -33.59
C GLU A 99 -19.06 1.85 -32.83
N SER A 100 -20.21 2.18 -32.22
CA SER A 100 -20.30 3.26 -31.24
C SER A 100 -19.79 2.76 -29.88
N GLU A 101 -18.49 2.63 -29.76
CA GLU A 101 -17.75 2.92 -28.53
C GLU A 101 -16.61 3.82 -28.96
N ALA A 102 -16.79 5.13 -28.83
CA ALA A 102 -15.68 6.06 -28.89
C ALA A 102 -14.73 5.67 -27.76
N ASP A 103 -13.65 4.94 -28.09
CA ASP A 103 -12.54 4.75 -27.15
C ASP A 103 -12.03 6.17 -26.85
N GLU A 104 -12.17 6.56 -25.58
CA GLU A 104 -11.76 7.87 -25.08
C GLU A 104 -10.29 8.10 -25.46
N GLU A 105 -9.97 9.17 -26.20
CA GLU A 105 -8.62 9.39 -26.75
C GLU A 105 -7.52 9.33 -25.67
N ALA A 106 -7.86 9.68 -24.42
CA ALA A 106 -6.97 9.62 -23.26
C ALA A 106 -6.45 8.20 -22.94
N ALA A 107 -7.15 7.14 -23.36
CA ALA A 107 -6.78 5.76 -23.13
C ALA A 107 -5.96 5.13 -24.28
N ILE A 108 -5.68 5.89 -25.36
CA ILE A 108 -4.98 5.40 -26.55
C ILE A 108 -3.47 5.64 -26.42
N VAL A 109 -2.69 4.57 -26.50
CA VAL A 109 -1.22 4.60 -26.42
C VAL A 109 -0.61 4.04 -27.70
N THR A 110 0.49 4.64 -28.16
CA THR A 110 1.30 4.09 -29.25
C THR A 110 2.32 3.11 -28.69
N LEU A 111 2.29 1.87 -29.18
CA LEU A 111 3.16 0.81 -28.67
C LEU A 111 4.59 0.97 -29.16
N THR A 112 5.57 0.84 -28.27
CA THR A 112 7.00 0.91 -28.60
C THR A 112 7.58 -0.44 -29.03
N SER A 113 6.93 -1.54 -28.66
CA SER A 113 7.38 -2.90 -28.93
C SER A 113 6.21 -3.83 -29.26
N ASP A 114 6.49 -4.97 -29.89
CA ASP A 114 5.50 -6.02 -30.13
C ASP A 114 5.10 -6.68 -28.81
N LEU A 115 3.81 -6.61 -28.46
CA LEU A 115 3.24 -7.21 -27.25
C LEU A 115 2.33 -8.40 -27.55
N SER A 116 1.75 -8.45 -28.76
CA SER A 116 0.90 -9.53 -29.22
C SER A 116 0.93 -9.62 -30.74
N ARG A 117 0.39 -10.71 -31.30
CA ARG A 117 0.23 -10.89 -32.76
C ARG A 117 -0.49 -9.70 -33.42
N VAL A 118 -1.45 -9.11 -32.72
CA VAL A 118 -2.25 -7.96 -33.20
C VAL A 118 -1.69 -6.63 -32.71
N ASN A 119 -1.08 -6.61 -31.53
CA ASN A 119 -0.55 -5.40 -30.90
C ASN A 119 0.94 -5.30 -31.21
N ARG A 120 1.23 -4.79 -32.42
CA ARG A 120 2.59 -4.59 -32.93
C ARG A 120 3.17 -3.23 -32.57
N ALA A 121 4.49 -3.12 -32.62
CA ALA A 121 5.20 -1.85 -32.48
C ALA A 121 4.64 -0.80 -33.45
N SER A 122 4.62 0.46 -33.02
CA SER A 122 4.09 1.62 -33.75
C SER A 122 2.58 1.60 -34.04
N THR A 123 1.84 0.61 -33.54
CA THR A 123 0.37 0.59 -33.62
C THR A 123 -0.26 1.27 -32.41
N LYS A 124 -1.43 1.89 -32.61
CA LYS A 124 -2.23 2.48 -31.53
C LYS A 124 -3.07 1.40 -30.86
N SER A 125 -3.00 1.32 -29.54
CA SER A 125 -3.81 0.41 -28.74
C SER A 125 -4.42 1.16 -27.56
N ALA A 126 -5.71 0.93 -27.33
CA ALA A 126 -6.42 1.40 -26.15
C ALA A 126 -6.12 0.48 -24.96
N VAL A 127 -5.85 1.08 -23.81
CA VAL A 127 -5.60 0.37 -22.57
C VAL A 127 -6.91 0.19 -21.81
N LYS A 128 -7.35 -1.06 -21.62
CA LYS A 128 -8.51 -1.41 -20.82
C LYS A 128 -8.05 -2.09 -19.54
N LEU A 129 -8.65 -1.70 -18.41
CA LEU A 129 -8.38 -2.32 -17.12
C LEU A 129 -9.51 -3.29 -16.78
N GLN A 130 -9.15 -4.52 -16.43
CA GLN A 130 -10.10 -5.53 -15.96
C GLN A 130 -9.80 -5.82 -14.49
N GLU A 131 -10.74 -5.62 -13.60
CA GLU A 131 -10.54 -5.94 -12.19
C GLU A 131 -10.40 -7.47 -11.99
N ILE A 132 -9.33 -7.90 -11.31
CA ILE A 132 -9.06 -9.31 -11.02
C ILE A 132 -9.20 -9.61 -9.53
N GLY A 133 -8.61 -8.74 -8.69
CA GLY A 133 -8.27 -9.07 -7.31
C GLY A 133 -9.23 -8.53 -6.25
N PRO A 134 -8.91 -8.77 -4.96
CA PRO A 134 -9.76 -8.37 -3.85
C PRO A 134 -9.88 -6.85 -3.76
N ARG A 135 -11.10 -6.39 -3.51
CA ARG A 135 -11.41 -5.00 -3.16
C ARG A 135 -11.22 -4.87 -1.66
N MET A 136 -10.17 -4.17 -1.25
CA MET A 136 -9.94 -3.90 0.17
C MET A 136 -9.92 -2.40 0.40
N THR A 137 -10.40 -2.03 1.57
CA THR A 137 -10.26 -0.68 2.10
C THR A 137 -9.51 -0.81 3.41
N LEU A 138 -8.32 -0.22 3.46
CA LEU A 138 -7.39 -0.30 4.57
C LEU A 138 -7.36 1.05 5.29
N GLN A 139 -7.11 1.03 6.60
CA GLN A 139 -6.91 2.25 7.39
C GLN A 139 -5.61 2.08 8.16
N LEU A 140 -4.81 3.16 8.25
CA LEU A 140 -3.61 3.14 9.08
C LEU A 140 -4.02 3.22 10.56
N THR A 141 -3.87 2.12 11.28
CA THR A 141 -4.21 2.05 12.71
C THR A 141 -3.01 2.39 13.60
N LYS A 142 -1.86 1.76 13.34
CA LYS A 142 -0.69 1.83 14.20
C LYS A 142 0.59 1.64 13.40
N ILE A 143 1.66 2.36 13.79
CA ILE A 143 3.02 2.14 13.30
C ILE A 143 3.89 1.81 14.51
N GLU A 144 4.60 0.69 14.41
CA GLU A 144 5.52 0.20 15.43
C GLU A 144 6.90 -0.04 14.83
N GLY A 145 7.94 0.17 15.64
CA GLY A 145 9.29 -0.27 15.30
C GLY A 145 9.45 -1.79 15.37
N GLY A 146 10.36 -2.34 14.56
CA GLY A 146 10.74 -3.74 14.65
C GLY A 146 9.65 -4.74 14.23
N LEU A 147 9.66 -5.92 14.86
CA LEU A 147 8.75 -7.01 14.55
C LEU A 147 7.66 -7.09 15.62
N CYS A 148 6.58 -6.32 15.43
CA CYS A 148 5.36 -6.37 16.24
C CYS A 148 5.55 -6.16 17.77
N SER A 149 6.68 -5.58 18.19
CA SER A 149 7.07 -5.49 19.60
C SER A 149 7.95 -4.28 19.94
N GLY A 150 8.10 -3.34 19.00
CA GLY A 150 8.89 -2.13 19.24
C GLY A 150 8.05 -0.93 19.65
N GLU A 151 8.73 0.21 19.68
CA GLU A 151 8.14 1.49 20.06
C GLU A 151 7.02 1.92 19.10
N VAL A 152 5.94 2.44 19.67
CA VAL A 152 4.78 2.93 18.90
C VAL A 152 5.07 4.34 18.41
N MET A 153 5.32 4.48 17.12
CA MET A 153 5.54 5.78 16.48
C MET A 153 4.22 6.49 16.15
N PHE A 154 3.15 5.73 15.89
CA PHE A 154 1.83 6.28 15.60
C PHE A 154 0.70 5.36 16.06
N SER A 155 -0.39 5.93 16.56
CA SER A 155 -1.67 5.25 16.83
C SER A 155 -2.83 6.20 16.53
N GLU A 156 -3.73 5.80 15.63
CA GLU A 156 -4.93 6.59 15.28
C GLU A 156 -5.96 6.60 16.41
N TYR A 157 -6.10 5.51 17.17
CA TYR A 157 -7.08 5.40 18.27
C TYR A 157 -6.55 5.85 19.64
N GLY A 158 -5.38 6.49 19.68
CA GLY A 158 -4.68 6.78 20.93
C GLY A 158 -4.25 5.51 21.66
N ASN A 159 -3.42 5.65 22.68
CA ASN A 159 -2.98 4.52 23.49
C ASN A 159 -4.08 4.17 24.52
N GLY A 160 -5.17 3.56 24.07
CA GLY A 160 -6.33 3.18 24.89
C GLY A 160 -6.08 2.10 25.95
N GLY A 161 -4.81 1.79 26.25
CA GLY A 161 -4.38 0.96 27.39
C GLY A 161 -3.74 1.74 28.54
N ASN A 162 -3.46 3.03 28.37
CA ASN A 162 -3.08 3.91 29.47
C ASN A 162 -4.05 5.08 29.50
N LYS A 163 -5.18 4.89 30.19
CA LYS A 163 -5.83 6.01 30.89
C LYS A 163 -4.81 6.57 31.89
N LYS A 164 -3.95 7.49 31.45
CA LYS A 164 -3.53 8.56 32.35
C LYS A 164 -4.66 9.58 32.29
N GLU A 165 -5.43 9.59 33.37
CA GLU A 165 -6.29 10.71 33.74
C GLU A 165 -5.54 12.04 33.54
N PRO A 166 -6.23 13.17 33.31
CA PRO A 166 -5.59 14.47 33.33
C PRO A 166 -5.17 14.79 34.78
N GLY A 167 -4.06 14.19 35.21
CA GLY A 167 -3.34 14.50 36.42
C GLY A 167 -2.67 15.86 36.24
N ASN A 168 -3.30 16.86 36.82
CA ASN A 168 -2.68 18.02 37.47
C ASN A 168 -1.19 18.27 37.11
N LYS A 169 -0.95 19.18 36.17
CA LYS A 169 0.37 19.81 36.03
C LYS A 169 0.60 20.71 37.25
N GLY A 170 1.34 20.20 38.24
CA GLY A 170 1.79 20.98 39.38
C GLY A 170 2.32 20.10 40.49
N ASN A 171 3.64 19.83 40.42
CA ASN A 171 4.58 19.52 41.50
C ASN A 171 5.56 18.41 41.09
N GLU A 172 6.42 18.73 40.13
CA GLU A 172 7.76 18.12 40.06
C GLU A 172 8.65 18.93 41.01
N LYS A 173 8.78 18.45 42.26
CA LYS A 173 9.80 18.77 43.28
C LYS A 173 9.28 18.23 44.62
N GLU A 174 9.55 16.97 44.92
CA GLU A 174 9.56 16.45 46.31
C GLU A 174 10.02 14.97 46.40
N ASP A 175 10.13 14.23 45.28
CA ASP A 175 10.56 12.80 45.33
C ASP A 175 12.07 12.55 45.19
N SER A 176 12.94 13.55 45.40
CA SER A 176 14.41 13.36 45.43
C SER A 176 15.05 13.50 46.82
N GLU A 177 14.26 13.74 47.87
CA GLU A 177 14.78 13.93 49.24
C GLU A 177 14.42 12.77 50.19
N ASN A 178 13.61 11.80 49.77
CA ASN A 178 13.16 10.70 50.65
C ASN A 178 13.93 9.37 50.46
N ASP A 179 14.84 9.27 49.49
CA ASP A 179 15.68 8.07 49.28
C ASP A 179 17.01 8.15 50.05
N GLY A 180 17.35 9.32 50.59
CA GLY A 180 18.56 9.55 51.39
C GLY A 180 18.36 9.45 52.91
N GLN A 181 17.16 9.11 53.39
CA GLN A 181 16.88 8.94 54.83
C GLN A 181 16.63 7.49 55.25
N MET A 182 16.62 6.54 54.31
CA MET A 182 16.55 5.11 54.64
C MET A 182 17.93 4.44 54.77
N GLU A 183 19.01 5.09 54.33
CA GLU A 183 20.37 4.55 54.49
C GLU A 183 21.03 4.94 55.84
N ASP A 184 20.59 6.02 56.50
CA ASP A 184 21.13 6.42 57.83
C ASP A 184 20.42 5.73 59.01
N SER A 185 19.25 5.11 58.81
CA SER A 185 18.52 4.41 59.89
C SER A 185 18.97 2.96 60.09
N ASP A 186 19.63 2.36 59.10
CA ASP A 186 20.08 0.96 59.17
C ASP A 186 21.49 0.81 59.76
N GLU A 187 22.27 1.91 59.90
CA GLU A 187 23.60 1.87 60.54
C GLU A 187 23.56 2.09 62.08
N ASP A 188 22.51 2.70 62.63
CA ASP A 188 22.40 2.95 64.07
C ASP A 188 21.86 1.73 64.86
N ASP A 189 21.06 0.85 64.24
CA ASP A 189 20.50 -0.35 64.91
C ASP A 189 21.53 -1.51 65.05
N GLU A 190 22.61 -1.54 64.25
CA GLU A 190 23.69 -2.52 64.41
C GLU A 190 24.70 -2.13 65.51
N ALA A 191 24.75 -0.86 65.93
CA ALA A 191 25.68 -0.38 66.95
C ALA A 191 25.20 -0.64 68.39
N ASP A 192 23.89 -0.61 68.63
CA ASP A 192 23.32 -0.88 69.97
C ASP A 192 23.23 -2.38 70.28
N ASN A 193 22.99 -3.23 69.28
CA ASN A 193 22.95 -4.69 69.47
C ASN A 193 24.33 -5.31 69.78
N LYS A 194 25.43 -4.58 69.54
CA LYS A 194 26.79 -5.04 69.82
C LYS A 194 27.28 -4.63 71.21
N LYS A 195 26.71 -3.60 71.83
CA LYS A 195 27.00 -3.22 73.22
C LYS A 195 26.29 -4.11 74.23
N ASP A 196 25.06 -4.52 73.95
CA ASP A 196 24.30 -5.42 74.83
C ASP A 196 24.87 -6.85 74.88
N MET A 197 25.70 -7.23 73.91
CA MET A 197 26.34 -8.54 73.85
C MET A 197 27.73 -8.58 74.51
N GLU A 198 28.39 -7.43 74.73
CA GLU A 198 29.66 -7.35 75.47
C GLU A 198 29.46 -7.13 76.98
N GLU A 199 28.30 -6.63 77.43
CA GLU A 199 28.00 -6.46 78.86
C GLU A 199 27.42 -7.72 79.54
N SER A 200 27.31 -8.84 78.80
CA SER A 200 26.83 -10.14 79.33
C SER A 200 27.91 -11.23 79.45
N GLU A 201 29.18 -10.90 79.15
CA GLU A 201 30.34 -11.79 79.36
C GLU A 201 31.25 -11.39 80.54
N GLU A 202 30.94 -10.31 81.26
CA GLU A 202 31.60 -9.94 82.53
C GLU A 202 30.60 -9.88 83.70
N ASP A 203 30.06 -11.03 84.10
CA ASP A 203 29.58 -11.31 85.48
C ASP A 203 29.51 -12.83 85.76
#